data_AF-A0ABD7G0J5-F1
#
_entry.id   AF-A0ABD7G0J5-F1
#
_cell.length_a   1.000
_cell.length_b   1.000
_cell.length_c   1.000
_cell.angle_alpha   90.00
_cell.angle_beta   90.00
_cell.angle_gamma   90.00
#
_symmetry.space_group_name_H-M   'P 1'
#
loop_
_entity.id
_entity.type
_entity.pdbx_description
1 polymer ?
#
loop_
_entity_poly.entity_id
_entity_poly.type
_entity_poly.pdbx_seq_one_letter_code
_entity_poly.pdbx_strand_id
1 'polypeptide(L)'
;MSSEHVRKGVTNAKFNEEQSNILFIEIGILSILIGLMSKSWWAFGGSFLGLIFSLRIKFLAIPLMIVFSLVWGAIGYSIGTLFESTAASIVLGVIAFLSGLGTHFAAVQWANDIAE
;
A
#
# COMPACT_ATOMS: atom_id res chain seq x y z
N MET A 1 -23.09 -11.73 20.33
CA MET A 1 -22.71 -10.82 19.22
C MET A 1 -23.97 -10.40 18.48
N SER A 2 -24.19 -9.11 18.24
CA SER A 2 -25.33 -8.67 17.41
C SER A 2 -25.04 -8.97 15.93
N SER A 3 -26.10 -9.21 15.15
CA SER A 3 -26.00 -9.45 13.69
C SER A 3 -25.31 -8.29 12.95
N GLU A 4 -25.45 -7.06 13.46
CA GLU A 4 -24.80 -5.87 12.89
C GLU A 4 -23.28 -5.90 13.05
N HIS A 5 -22.77 -6.31 14.21
CA HIS A 5 -21.33 -6.43 14.44
C HIS A 5 -20.71 -7.50 13.54
N VAL A 6 -21.40 -8.63 13.34
CA VAL A 6 -20.96 -9.69 12.43
C VAL A 6 -20.87 -9.17 11.00
N ARG A 7 -21.91 -8.48 10.53
CA ARG A 7 -21.95 -7.91 9.18
C ARG A 7 -20.80 -6.92 8.93
N LYS A 8 -20.56 -5.99 9.87
CA LYS A 8 -19.45 -5.03 9.77
C LYS A 8 -18.09 -5.73 9.71
N GLY A 9 -17.88 -6.74 10.55
CA GLY A 9 -16.64 -7.53 10.54
C GLY A 9 -16.39 -8.20 9.19
N VAL A 10 -17.40 -8.87 8.63
CA VAL A 10 -17.29 -9.53 7.31
C VAL A 10 -17.03 -8.52 6.19
N THR A 11 -17.70 -7.35 6.21
CA THR A 11 -17.45 -6.30 5.22
C THR A 11 -16.02 -5.76 5.30
N ASN A 12 -15.49 -5.52 6.50
CA ASN A 12 -14.12 -5.03 6.67
C ASN A 12 -13.08 -6.07 6.25
N ALA A 13 -13.29 -7.35 6.57
CA ALA A 13 -12.39 -8.43 6.14
C ALA A 13 -12.31 -8.50 4.62
N LYS A 14 -13.47 -8.45 3.94
CA LYS A 14 -13.52 -8.44 2.48
C LYS A 14 -12.85 -7.21 1.86
N PHE A 15 -13.09 -6.03 2.43
CA PHE A 15 -12.43 -4.80 1.98
C PHE A 15 -10.91 -4.92 2.12
N ASN A 16 -10.42 -5.39 3.27
CA ASN A 16 -9.00 -5.56 3.54
C ASN A 16 -8.35 -6.56 2.56
N GLU A 17 -9.03 -7.66 2.25
CA GLU A 17 -8.61 -8.63 1.24
C GLU A 17 -8.50 -8.00 -0.15
N GLU A 18 -9.51 -7.25 -0.60
CA GLU A 18 -9.49 -6.58 -1.91
C GLU A 18 -8.35 -5.56 -2.00
N GLN A 19 -8.09 -4.82 -0.92
CA GLN A 19 -6.98 -3.85 -0.85
C GLN A 19 -5.61 -4.51 -0.79
N SER A 20 -5.51 -5.73 -0.25
CA SER A 20 -4.23 -6.45 -0.13
C SER A 20 -3.51 -6.62 -1.48
N ASN A 21 -4.26 -6.87 -2.54
CA ASN A 21 -3.72 -7.06 -3.89
C ASN A 21 -2.90 -5.86 -4.37
N ILE A 22 -3.33 -4.64 -4.06
CA ILE A 22 -2.61 -3.42 -4.46
C ILE A 22 -1.23 -3.40 -3.81
N LEU A 23 -1.14 -3.64 -2.50
CA LEU A 23 0.12 -3.66 -1.78
C LEU A 23 1.07 -4.76 -2.30
N PHE A 24 0.57 -5.97 -2.56
CA PHE A 24 1.42 -7.05 -3.08
C PHE A 24 1.92 -6.79 -4.50
N ILE A 25 1.11 -6.13 -5.34
CA ILE A 25 1.54 -5.71 -6.68
C ILE A 25 2.66 -4.68 -6.58
N GLU A 26 2.55 -3.69 -5.69
CA GLU A 26 3.60 -2.69 -5.47
C GLU A 26 4.91 -3.30 -4.97
N ILE A 27 4.82 -4.22 -4.00
CA ILE A 27 5.98 -4.98 -3.52
C ILE A 27 6.62 -5.75 -4.69
N GLY A 28 5.80 -6.43 -5.51
CA GLY A 28 6.27 -7.15 -6.68
C GLY A 28 6.99 -6.24 -7.68
N ILE A 29 6.38 -5.11 -8.04
CA ILE A 29 6.97 -4.13 -8.97
C ILE A 29 8.29 -3.59 -8.41
N LEU A 30 8.32 -3.18 -7.14
CA LEU A 30 9.51 -2.62 -6.51
C LEU A 30 10.65 -3.65 -6.46
N SER A 31 10.35 -4.89 -6.08
CA SER A 31 11.33 -5.97 -6.05
C SER A 31 11.87 -6.32 -7.44
N ILE A 32 11.01 -6.35 -8.46
CA ILE A 32 11.45 -6.55 -9.85
C ILE A 32 12.39 -5.42 -10.27
N LEU A 33 12.04 -4.17 -10.00
CA LEU A 33 12.88 -3.01 -10.31
C LEU A 33 14.25 -3.13 -9.64
N ILE A 34 14.29 -3.46 -8.34
CA ILE A 34 15.55 -3.66 -7.59
C ILE A 34 16.37 -4.80 -8.22
N GLY A 35 15.73 -5.93 -8.55
CA GLY A 35 16.38 -7.07 -9.19
C GLY A 35 16.99 -6.76 -10.55
N LEU A 36 16.26 -6.02 -11.39
CA LEU A 36 16.72 -5.62 -12.72
C LEU A 36 17.85 -4.58 -12.64
N MET A 37 17.73 -3.58 -11.78
CA MET A 37 18.75 -2.53 -11.60
C MET A 37 20.07 -3.10 -11.07
N SER A 38 19.99 -4.02 -10.12
CA SER A 38 21.16 -4.71 -9.57
C SER A 38 21.64 -5.90 -10.41
N LYS A 39 20.89 -6.29 -11.45
CA LYS A 39 21.09 -7.49 -12.27
C LYS A 39 21.28 -8.76 -11.43
N SER A 40 20.61 -8.85 -10.28
CA SER A 40 20.83 -9.89 -9.28
C SER A 40 19.52 -10.57 -8.86
N TRP A 41 19.49 -11.90 -9.01
CA TRP A 41 18.37 -12.72 -8.55
C TRP A 41 18.21 -12.69 -7.03
N TRP A 42 19.32 -12.59 -6.30
CA TRP A 42 19.33 -12.46 -4.84
C TRP A 42 18.78 -11.12 -4.38
N ALA A 43 19.01 -10.04 -5.13
CA ALA A 43 18.44 -8.74 -4.81
C ALA A 43 16.92 -8.71 -5.06
N PHE A 44 16.45 -9.34 -6.14
CA PHE A 44 15.01 -9.56 -6.37
C PHE A 44 14.38 -10.35 -5.22
N GLY A 45 14.86 -11.57 -4.97
CA GLY A 45 14.26 -12.44 -3.95
C GLY A 45 14.39 -11.86 -2.54
N GLY A 46 15.55 -11.29 -2.21
CA GLY A 46 15.81 -10.68 -0.91
C GLY A 46 14.95 -9.45 -0.64
N SER A 47 14.74 -8.59 -1.64
CA SER A 47 13.83 -7.45 -1.48
C SER A 47 12.38 -7.89 -1.38
N PHE A 48 11.94 -8.86 -2.19
CA PHE A 48 10.57 -9.35 -2.17
C PHE A 48 10.20 -9.99 -0.83
N LEU A 49 11.01 -10.95 -0.38
CA LEU A 49 10.82 -11.60 0.92
C LEU A 49 11.03 -10.62 2.08
N GLY A 50 12.01 -9.73 1.97
CA GLY A 50 12.29 -8.72 2.99
C GLY A 50 11.12 -7.77 3.19
N LEU A 51 10.50 -7.29 2.10
CA LEU A 51 9.33 -6.42 2.15
C LEU A 51 8.11 -7.14 2.71
N ILE A 52 7.82 -8.37 2.27
CA ILE A 52 6.73 -9.18 2.84
C ILE A 52 6.93 -9.40 4.34
N PHE A 53 8.15 -9.79 4.76
CA PHE A 53 8.45 -10.02 6.16
C PHE A 53 8.34 -8.72 6.99
N SER A 54 8.72 -7.58 6.41
CA SER A 54 8.61 -6.27 7.08
C SER A 54 7.17 -5.89 7.45
N LEU A 55 6.15 -6.40 6.73
CA LEU A 55 4.74 -6.12 7.04
C LEU A 55 4.32 -6.66 8.42
N ARG A 56 5.01 -7.68 8.93
CA ARG A 56 4.74 -8.27 10.25
C ARG A 56 5.29 -7.43 11.40
N ILE A 57 6.31 -6.62 11.14
CA ILE A 57 6.96 -5.79 12.14
C ILE A 57 6.36 -4.41 12.05
N LYS A 58 5.45 -4.05 12.98
CA LYS A 58 4.74 -2.76 12.98
C LYS A 58 5.67 -1.55 12.79
N PHE A 59 6.86 -1.60 13.40
CA PHE A 59 7.88 -0.56 13.28
C PHE A 59 8.40 -0.36 11.85
N LEU A 60 8.47 -1.41 11.03
CA LEU A 60 8.89 -1.34 9.63
C LEU A 60 7.70 -1.14 8.68
N ALA A 61 6.56 -1.77 8.99
CA ALA A 61 5.36 -1.68 8.17
C ALA A 61 4.84 -0.24 8.06
N ILE A 62 4.76 0.51 9.17
CA ILE A 62 4.20 1.87 9.17
C ILE A 62 5.00 2.81 8.25
N PRO A 63 6.35 2.94 8.37
CA PRO A 63 7.14 3.73 7.43
C PRO A 63 6.98 3.27 5.98
N LEU A 64 6.94 1.95 5.73
CA LEU A 64 6.78 1.41 4.39
C LEU A 64 5.45 1.83 3.75
N MET A 65 4.35 1.76 4.50
CA MET A 65 3.03 2.18 4.03
C MET A 65 3.01 3.68 3.70
N ILE A 66 3.68 4.51 4.51
CA ILE A 66 3.81 5.94 4.23
C ILE A 66 4.57 6.15 2.92
N VAL A 67 5.71 5.48 2.72
CA VAL A 67 6.54 5.61 1.52
C VAL A 67 5.77 5.19 0.26
N PHE A 68 5.06 4.07 0.29
CA PHE A 68 4.23 3.65 -0.85
C PHE A 68 3.08 4.62 -1.10
N SER A 69 2.45 5.16 -0.05
CA SER A 69 1.39 6.16 -0.19
C SER A 69 1.89 7.47 -0.80
N LEU A 70 3.15 7.84 -0.60
CA LEU A 70 3.74 9.02 -1.24
C LEU A 70 3.78 8.89 -2.76
N VAL A 71 3.91 7.68 -3.30
CA VAL A 71 3.84 7.43 -4.74
C VAL A 71 2.45 7.80 -5.26
N TRP A 72 1.38 7.37 -4.58
CA TRP A 72 0.01 7.78 -4.92
C TRP A 72 -0.22 9.28 -4.75
N GLY A 73 0.33 9.90 -3.70
CA GLY A 73 0.29 11.34 -3.52
C GLY A 73 0.94 12.10 -4.68
N ALA A 74 2.11 11.64 -5.14
CA ALA A 74 2.79 12.22 -6.30
C ALA A 74 1.99 12.03 -7.60
N ILE A 75 1.35 10.88 -7.79
CA ILE A 75 0.43 10.64 -8.92
C ILE A 75 -0.75 11.61 -8.86
N GLY A 76 -1.41 11.75 -7.71
CA GLY A 76 -2.54 12.67 -7.53
C GLY A 76 -2.15 14.14 -7.78
N TYR A 77 -0.99 14.55 -7.28
CA TYR A 77 -0.45 15.89 -7.54
C TYR A 77 -0.20 16.11 -9.03
N SER A 78 0.40 15.12 -9.69
CA SER A 78 0.70 15.16 -11.14
C SER A 78 -0.58 15.31 -11.96
N ILE A 79 -1.64 14.58 -11.62
CA ILE A 79 -2.97 14.72 -12.26
C ILE A 79 -3.51 16.14 -12.06
N GLY A 80 -3.35 16.72 -10.87
CA GLY A 80 -3.82 18.08 -10.63
C GLY A 80 -3.13 19.16 -11.46
N THR A 81 -1.91 18.90 -11.97
CA THR A 81 -1.23 19.86 -12.86
C THR A 81 -1.95 20.04 -14.20
N LEU A 82 -2.76 19.05 -14.61
CA LEU A 82 -3.61 19.13 -15.82
C LEU A 82 -4.71 20.20 -15.71
N PHE A 83 -5.00 20.67 -14.50
CA PHE A 83 -5.96 21.76 -14.25
C PHE A 83 -5.28 23.13 -14.16
N GLU A 84 -3.97 23.21 -14.43
CA GLU A 84 -3.17 24.44 -14.37
C GLU A 84 -3.32 25.22 -13.03
N SER A 85 -3.63 24.49 -11.95
CA SER A 85 -3.92 25.07 -10.64
C SER A 85 -3.14 24.35 -9.54
N THR A 86 -2.24 25.08 -8.89
CA THR A 86 -1.47 24.56 -7.74
C THR A 86 -2.39 24.08 -6.62
N ALA A 87 -3.52 24.77 -6.41
CA ALA A 87 -4.50 24.35 -5.42
C ALA A 87 -5.11 22.99 -5.76
N ALA A 88 -5.45 22.76 -7.05
CA ALA A 88 -5.96 21.47 -7.51
C ALA A 88 -4.92 20.35 -7.34
N SER A 89 -3.65 20.60 -7.68
CA SER A 89 -2.54 19.65 -7.45
C SER A 89 -2.38 19.28 -5.98
N ILE A 90 -2.40 20.25 -5.06
CA ILE A 90 -2.27 19.98 -3.63
C ILE A 90 -3.45 19.14 -3.14
N VAL A 91 -4.68 19.53 -3.48
CA VAL A 91 -5.89 18.83 -3.03
C VAL A 91 -5.92 17.39 -3.54
N LEU A 92 -5.68 17.18 -4.84
CA LEU A 92 -5.68 15.83 -5.42
C LEU A 92 -4.51 14.99 -4.92
N GLY A 93 -3.35 15.58 -4.70
CA GLY A 93 -2.20 14.89 -4.08
C GLY A 93 -2.49 14.42 -2.66
N VAL A 94 -3.10 15.26 -1.83
CA VAL A 94 -3.49 14.89 -0.45
C VAL A 94 -4.55 13.80 -0.46
N ILE A 95 -5.58 13.91 -1.31
CA ILE A 95 -6.63 12.90 -1.43
C ILE A 95 -6.05 11.55 -1.86
N ALA A 96 -5.18 11.54 -2.87
CA ALA A 96 -4.54 10.32 -3.36
C ALA A 96 -3.62 9.70 -2.30
N PHE A 97 -2.83 10.52 -1.60
CA PHE A 97 -1.98 10.05 -0.50
C PHE A 97 -2.81 9.40 0.62
N LEU A 98 -3.87 10.05 1.09
CA LEU A 98 -4.71 9.53 2.18
C LEU A 98 -5.48 8.26 1.75
N SER A 99 -5.91 8.21 0.48
CA SER A 99 -6.55 7.02 -0.08
C SER A 99 -5.57 5.84 -0.14
N GLY A 100 -4.36 6.08 -0.65
CA GLY A 100 -3.29 5.08 -0.66
C GLY A 100 -2.94 4.60 0.75
N LEU A 101 -2.85 5.53 1.71
CA LEU A 101 -2.56 5.20 3.10
C LEU A 101 -3.64 4.29 3.72
N GLY A 102 -4.92 4.58 3.46
CA GLY A 102 -6.03 3.73 3.88
C GLY A 102 -5.97 2.32 3.28
N THR A 103 -5.75 2.23 1.96
CA THR A 103 -5.55 0.96 1.24
C THR A 103 -4.39 0.15 1.82
N HIS A 104 -3.26 0.79 2.08
CA HIS A 104 -2.06 0.16 2.62
C HIS A 104 -2.26 -0.38 4.05
N PHE A 105 -2.91 0.38 4.93
CA PHE A 105 -3.21 -0.12 6.27
C PHE A 105 -4.22 -1.27 6.27
N ALA A 106 -5.24 -1.21 5.39
CA ALA A 106 -6.19 -2.30 5.19
C ALA A 106 -5.48 -3.59 4.71
N ALA A 107 -4.54 -3.45 3.76
CA ALA A 107 -3.72 -4.54 3.26
C ALA A 107 -2.81 -5.14 4.34
N VAL A 108 -2.17 -4.31 5.17
CA VAL A 108 -1.35 -4.78 6.30
C VAL A 108 -2.20 -5.50 7.34
N GLN A 109 -3.42 -5.02 7.61
CA GLN A 109 -4.34 -5.72 8.51
C GLN A 109 -4.66 -7.11 7.97
N TRP A 110 -5.04 -7.23 6.69
CA TRP A 110 -5.27 -8.53 6.06
C TRP A 110 -4.05 -9.45 6.17
N ALA A 111 -2.86 -8.94 5.85
CA ALA A 111 -1.61 -9.72 5.91
C ALA A 111 -1.29 -10.21 7.33
N ASN A 112 -1.72 -9.48 8.36
CA ASN A 112 -1.59 -9.92 9.74
C ASN A 112 -2.62 -11.01 10.07
N ASP A 113 -3.88 -10.80 9.69
CA ASP A 113 -5.00 -11.70 9.96
C ASP A 113 -4.80 -13.11 9.33
N ILE A 114 -4.23 -13.20 8.13
CA ILE A 114 -4.02 -14.50 7.44
C ILE A 114 -2.78 -15.29 7.90
N ALA A 115 -1.90 -14.65 8.67
CA ALA A 115 -0.65 -15.25 9.12
C ALA A 115 -0.63 -15.47 10.64
N GLU A 116 -1.78 -15.36 11.29
CA GLU A 116 -2.08 -15.99 12.59
C GLU A 116 -2.59 -17.43 12.38
#